data_AF-A0A6L6H574-F1
#
_entry.id   AF-A0A6L6H574-F1
#
_cell.length_a   1.000
_cell.length_b   1.000
_cell.length_c   1.000
_cell.angle_alpha   90.00
_cell.angle_beta   90.00
_cell.angle_gamma   90.00
#
_symmetry.space_group_name_H-M   'P 1'
#
loop_
_entity.id
_entity.type
_entity.pdbx_description
1 polymer ?
#
loop_
_entity_poly.entity_id
_entity_poly.type
_entity_poly.pdbx_seq_one_letter_code
_entity_poly.pdbx_strand_id
1 'polypeptide(L)'
;MKSKGVTKLDVVVATHPDADHIGGLISVLENFAVGKFIDSGKVHTTDTYLELLQLIDTKDTAYEIPKNGQKINFDNVMDIQVLHANSKASDNNDASVVLKAKYGKVSFLLTGDAGVALEKNIASKYDVKSTYLKAGHHGSNTSSSAEFINAVRPVGTVLSYGKDNSYGHPHDEVISRLNQVKSSIYSTAVAGDITVTTDGNSHTVNTKPWVVNPKPAPTPNPQPAPKPNPTPPPAPTPPPTDTTGDLDIIAKDLQGEVVTIKNMGKNDVAMEGWR
;
A
#
# COMPACT_ATOMS: atom_id res chain seq x y z
N MET A 1 19.61 -9.51 0.01
CA MET A 1 20.20 -9.58 1.37
C MET A 1 21.38 -10.54 1.46
N LYS A 2 21.23 -11.85 1.21
CA LYS A 2 22.34 -12.84 1.27
C LYS A 2 23.59 -12.43 0.46
N SER A 3 23.40 -11.90 -0.76
CA SER A 3 24.47 -11.36 -1.62
C SER A 3 25.23 -10.14 -1.05
N LYS A 4 24.67 -9.47 -0.03
CA LYS A 4 25.30 -8.36 0.70
C LYS A 4 25.92 -8.82 2.04
N GLY A 5 26.05 -10.13 2.28
CA GLY A 5 26.62 -10.69 3.51
C GLY A 5 25.74 -10.57 4.77
N VAL A 6 24.47 -10.16 4.62
CA VAL A 6 23.53 -10.02 5.75
C VAL A 6 23.14 -11.40 6.29
N THR A 7 23.30 -11.60 7.59
CA THR A 7 22.93 -12.83 8.32
C THR A 7 21.87 -12.62 9.40
N LYS A 8 21.73 -11.39 9.88
CA LYS A 8 20.76 -10.96 10.91
C LYS A 8 20.08 -9.66 10.48
N LEU A 9 18.83 -9.48 10.87
CA LEU A 9 18.10 -8.21 10.86
C LEU A 9 17.77 -7.83 12.31
N ASP A 10 18.19 -6.65 12.77
CA ASP A 10 17.94 -6.23 14.15
C ASP A 10 16.46 -5.91 14.40
N VAL A 11 15.80 -5.30 13.41
CA VAL A 11 14.35 -5.02 13.42
C VAL A 11 13.75 -5.32 12.05
N VAL A 12 12.63 -6.02 12.02
CA VAL A 12 11.71 -6.14 10.88
C VAL A 12 10.41 -5.43 11.24
N VAL A 13 9.79 -4.73 10.28
CA VAL A 13 8.50 -4.04 10.50
C VAL A 13 7.51 -4.47 9.43
N ALA A 14 6.40 -5.09 9.84
CA ALA A 14 5.21 -5.29 9.00
C ALA A 14 4.32 -4.05 9.09
N THR A 15 3.98 -3.47 7.94
CA THR A 15 3.17 -2.24 7.83
C THR A 15 1.71 -2.51 8.18
N HIS A 16 1.10 -3.51 7.56
CA HIS A 16 -0.27 -3.98 7.77
C HIS A 16 -0.36 -5.42 7.18
N PRO A 17 -1.46 -6.18 7.36
CA PRO A 17 -1.42 -7.64 7.17
C PRO A 17 -1.65 -8.13 5.73
N ASP A 18 -1.65 -7.26 4.72
CA ASP A 18 -1.90 -7.65 3.33
C ASP A 18 -0.69 -8.35 2.70
N ALA A 19 -0.98 -9.33 1.83
CA ALA A 19 -0.02 -10.37 1.45
C ALA A 19 1.18 -9.84 0.65
N ASP A 20 1.05 -8.73 -0.07
CA ASP A 20 2.14 -8.08 -0.79
C ASP A 20 3.06 -7.25 0.13
N HIS A 21 2.64 -6.95 1.36
CA HIS A 21 3.49 -6.36 2.41
C HIS A 21 4.13 -7.43 3.29
N ILE A 22 3.39 -8.48 3.68
CA ILE A 22 3.87 -9.49 4.63
C ILE A 22 4.38 -10.79 4.01
N GLY A 23 3.98 -11.15 2.78
CA GLY A 23 4.25 -12.48 2.21
C GLY A 23 5.75 -12.76 2.01
N GLY A 24 6.54 -11.72 1.72
CA GLY A 24 8.00 -11.84 1.69
C GLY A 24 8.64 -12.06 3.06
N LEU A 25 7.98 -11.70 4.16
CA LEU A 25 8.55 -11.73 5.52
C LEU A 25 8.63 -13.14 6.11
N ILE A 26 7.79 -14.08 5.64
CA ILE A 26 7.91 -15.52 5.97
C ILE A 26 9.31 -16.01 5.58
N SER A 27 9.68 -15.83 4.30
CA SER A 27 11.01 -16.22 3.81
C SER A 27 12.15 -15.46 4.50
N VAL A 28 11.92 -14.21 4.94
CA VAL A 28 12.89 -13.47 5.77
C VAL A 28 13.09 -14.15 7.13
N LEU A 29 12.02 -14.45 7.86
CA LEU A 29 12.12 -15.11 9.16
C LEU A 29 12.74 -16.51 9.06
N GLU A 30 12.40 -17.28 8.01
CA GLU A 30 13.04 -18.57 7.74
C GLU A 30 14.56 -18.47 7.60
N ASN A 31 15.03 -17.48 6.83
CA ASN A 31 16.40 -17.43 6.30
C ASN A 31 17.36 -16.50 7.05
N PHE A 32 16.88 -15.64 7.96
CA PHE A 32 17.69 -14.69 8.71
C PHE A 32 17.30 -14.72 10.19
N ALA A 33 18.27 -14.47 11.08
CA ALA A 33 17.97 -14.21 12.48
C ALA A 33 17.31 -12.82 12.60
N VAL A 34 16.15 -12.73 13.25
CA VAL A 34 15.44 -11.45 13.48
C VAL A 34 15.52 -11.10 14.96
N GLY A 35 16.00 -9.90 15.30
CA GLY A 35 16.12 -9.44 16.68
C GLY A 35 14.79 -9.02 17.29
N LYS A 36 14.00 -8.24 16.54
CA LYS A 36 12.63 -7.84 16.88
C LYS A 36 11.76 -7.80 15.64
N PHE A 37 10.55 -8.32 15.76
CA PHE A 37 9.48 -8.13 14.78
C PHE A 37 8.48 -7.10 15.31
N ILE A 38 8.28 -6.02 14.56
CA ILE A 38 7.28 -5.00 14.85
C ILE A 38 6.13 -5.19 13.86
N ASP A 39 4.90 -5.23 14.37
CA ASP A 39 3.72 -5.46 13.55
C ASP A 39 2.63 -4.43 13.88
N SER A 40 1.78 -4.12 12.92
CA SER A 40 0.64 -3.20 13.09
C SER A 40 -0.32 -3.59 14.23
N GLY A 41 -0.37 -4.88 14.59
CA GLY A 41 -1.33 -5.48 15.50
C GLY A 41 -2.73 -5.62 14.93
N LYS A 42 -2.94 -5.27 13.65
CA LYS A 42 -4.23 -5.43 12.95
C LYS A 42 -4.41 -6.89 12.59
N VAL A 43 -5.30 -7.56 13.33
CA VAL A 43 -5.63 -8.97 13.11
C VAL A 43 -6.23 -9.17 11.72
N HIS A 44 -5.74 -10.20 11.04
CA HIS A 44 -6.28 -10.73 9.80
C HIS A 44 -6.42 -12.25 9.87
N THR A 45 -7.13 -12.86 8.92
CA THR A 45 -7.41 -14.31 8.90
C THR A 45 -6.95 -14.99 7.61
N THR A 46 -6.05 -14.37 6.85
CA THR A 46 -5.38 -14.99 5.71
C THR A 46 -4.30 -15.97 6.17
N ASP A 47 -4.14 -17.07 5.42
CA ASP A 47 -3.12 -18.09 5.69
C ASP A 47 -1.72 -17.45 5.85
N THR A 48 -1.36 -16.49 4.98
CA THR A 48 -0.10 -15.75 5.04
C THR A 48 0.14 -15.01 6.36
N TYR A 49 -0.91 -14.44 6.97
CA TYR A 49 -0.80 -13.74 8.25
C TYR A 49 -0.71 -14.73 9.41
N LEU A 50 -1.47 -15.83 9.35
CA LEU A 50 -1.41 -16.90 10.37
C LEU A 50 -0.06 -17.62 10.36
N GLU A 51 0.48 -17.94 9.17
CA GLU A 51 1.80 -18.54 8.98
C GLU A 51 2.91 -17.61 9.50
N LEU A 52 2.83 -16.30 9.21
CA LEU A 52 3.76 -15.30 9.72
C LEU A 52 3.79 -15.30 11.26
N LEU A 53 2.62 -15.22 11.91
CA LEU A 53 2.53 -15.23 13.37
C LEU A 53 3.04 -16.55 13.97
N GLN A 54 2.70 -17.69 13.38
CA GLN A 54 3.20 -18.99 13.81
C GLN A 54 4.73 -19.07 13.70
N LEU A 55 5.32 -18.49 12.65
CA LEU A 55 6.76 -18.51 12.44
C LEU A 55 7.51 -17.57 13.41
N ILE A 56 6.92 -16.42 13.78
CA ILE A 56 7.44 -15.52 14.82
C ILE A 56 7.47 -16.24 16.17
N ASP A 57 6.37 -16.90 16.54
CA ASP A 57 6.23 -17.66 17.79
C ASP A 57 7.20 -18.86 17.85
N THR A 58 7.21 -19.68 16.80
CA THR A 58 8.08 -20.87 16.69
C THR A 58 9.58 -20.53 16.75
N LYS A 59 9.96 -19.30 16.33
CA LYS A 59 11.35 -18.82 16.36
C LYS A 59 11.69 -17.99 17.61
N ASP A 60 10.77 -17.87 18.58
CA ASP A 60 10.93 -17.02 19.78
C ASP A 60 11.41 -15.59 19.42
N THR A 61 10.86 -15.04 18.34
CA THR A 61 11.25 -13.71 17.85
C THR A 61 10.49 -12.64 18.63
N ALA A 62 11.21 -11.73 19.28
CA ALA A 62 10.60 -10.69 20.12
C ALA A 62 9.60 -9.84 19.31
N TYR A 63 8.32 -9.92 19.67
CA TYR A 63 7.21 -9.27 18.97
C TYR A 63 6.76 -7.98 19.67
N GLU A 64 6.42 -6.94 18.90
CA GLU A 64 5.96 -5.66 19.44
C GLU A 64 4.92 -4.98 18.55
N ILE A 65 3.82 -4.47 19.14
CA ILE A 65 2.88 -3.56 18.48
C ILE A 65 3.30 -2.11 18.82
N PRO A 66 3.66 -1.29 17.83
CA PRO A 66 4.23 0.04 18.07
C PRO A 66 3.17 1.07 18.41
N LYS A 67 3.59 2.16 19.07
CA LYS A 67 2.73 3.29 19.45
C LYS A 67 3.06 4.54 18.64
N ASN A 68 2.06 5.38 18.39
CA ASN A 68 2.25 6.68 17.74
C ASN A 68 3.24 7.56 18.52
N GLY A 69 4.22 8.14 17.82
CA GLY A 69 5.30 8.95 18.38
C GLY A 69 6.49 8.16 18.93
N GLN A 70 6.40 6.82 19.03
CA GLN A 70 7.46 5.95 19.52
C GLN A 70 8.73 6.02 18.67
N LYS A 71 9.90 5.92 19.31
CA LYS A 71 11.18 5.70 18.63
C LYS A 71 11.53 4.22 18.53
N ILE A 72 12.03 3.79 17.37
CA ILE A 72 12.59 2.45 17.16
C ILE A 72 14.11 2.56 17.29
N ASN A 73 14.64 2.13 18.43
CA ASN A 73 16.07 2.17 18.72
C ASN A 73 16.70 0.80 18.45
N PHE A 74 17.53 0.70 17.41
CA PHE A 74 18.41 -0.46 17.19
C PHE A 74 19.90 -0.07 17.11
N ASP A 75 20.21 1.20 16.84
CA ASP A 75 21.54 1.78 16.97
C ASP A 75 21.46 3.21 17.58
N ASN A 76 22.60 3.89 17.66
CA ASN A 76 22.72 5.26 18.21
C ASN A 76 22.84 6.35 17.13
N VAL A 77 22.57 6.03 15.86
CA VAL A 77 22.90 6.84 14.68
C VAL A 77 21.65 7.17 13.85
N MET A 78 20.73 6.22 13.73
CA MET A 78 19.44 6.34 13.07
C MET A 78 18.39 6.91 14.02
N ASP A 79 17.74 8.00 13.63
CA ASP A 79 16.52 8.47 14.30
C ASP A 79 15.30 7.94 13.53
N ILE A 80 14.57 7.00 14.13
CA ILE A 80 13.39 6.36 13.52
C ILE A 80 12.19 6.55 14.42
N GLN A 81 11.16 7.23 13.90
CA GLN A 81 9.91 7.51 14.61
C GLN A 81 8.71 6.88 13.90
N VAL A 82 7.85 6.23 14.69
CA VAL A 82 6.52 5.78 14.28
C VAL A 82 5.58 6.98 14.26
N LEU A 83 5.12 7.39 13.09
CA LEU A 83 4.15 8.48 12.94
C LEU A 83 2.71 7.98 13.06
N HIS A 84 2.45 6.74 12.63
CA HIS A 84 1.16 6.08 12.77
C HIS A 84 1.32 4.57 12.94
N ALA A 85 0.43 3.98 13.74
CA ALA A 85 0.12 2.56 13.85
C ALA A 85 -1.29 2.45 14.47
N ASN A 86 -2.14 1.57 13.94
CA ASN A 86 -3.49 1.38 14.46
C ASN A 86 -4.02 -0.05 14.28
N SER A 87 -3.78 -0.91 15.28
CA SER A 87 -4.30 -2.28 15.34
C SER A 87 -5.83 -2.39 15.27
N LYS A 88 -6.56 -1.29 15.52
CA LYS A 88 -8.02 -1.21 15.51
C LYS A 88 -8.57 -0.43 14.31
N ALA A 89 -7.77 -0.21 13.27
CA ALA A 89 -8.26 0.35 12.01
C ALA A 89 -9.38 -0.53 11.43
N SER A 90 -10.37 0.08 10.79
CA SER A 90 -11.43 -0.65 10.08
C SER A 90 -10.84 -1.41 8.89
N ASP A 91 -10.03 -0.70 8.10
CA ASP A 91 -9.33 -1.20 6.92
C ASP A 91 -7.87 -1.59 7.23
N ASN A 92 -7.26 -2.42 6.38
CA ASN A 92 -5.86 -2.82 6.53
C ASN A 92 -4.89 -1.69 6.16
N ASN A 93 -5.15 -0.90 5.11
CA ASN A 93 -4.29 0.22 4.72
C ASN A 93 -4.21 1.29 5.82
N ASP A 94 -5.33 1.57 6.50
CA ASP A 94 -5.42 2.48 7.65
C ASP A 94 -4.70 1.95 8.91
N ALA A 95 -4.30 0.68 8.95
CA ALA A 95 -3.44 0.13 10.00
C ALA A 95 -1.94 0.40 9.75
N SER A 96 -1.55 0.80 8.52
CA SER A 96 -0.17 0.94 8.06
C SER A 96 0.77 1.61 9.07
N VAL A 97 1.79 0.90 9.53
CA VAL A 97 2.88 1.47 10.32
C VAL A 97 3.65 2.48 9.47
N VAL A 98 3.44 3.78 9.72
CA VAL A 98 4.15 4.86 9.02
C VAL A 98 5.42 5.20 9.80
N LEU A 99 6.57 5.14 9.13
CA LEU A 99 7.88 5.44 9.72
C LEU A 99 8.52 6.66 9.07
N LYS A 100 9.05 7.57 9.90
CA LYS A 100 10.06 8.54 9.47
C LYS A 100 11.42 8.08 9.98
N ALA A 101 12.34 7.79 9.06
CA ALA A 101 13.72 7.42 9.37
C ALA A 101 14.67 8.54 8.94
N LYS A 102 15.73 8.80 9.71
CA LYS A 102 16.67 9.89 9.45
C LYS A 102 18.10 9.51 9.87
N TYR A 103 19.04 9.77 8.98
CA TYR A 103 20.48 9.76 9.26
C TYR A 103 21.06 11.13 8.91
N GLY A 104 21.54 11.86 9.91
CA GLY A 104 22.06 13.21 9.76
C GLY A 104 21.04 14.17 9.11
N LYS A 105 21.28 14.56 7.85
CA LYS A 105 20.45 15.45 7.01
C LYS A 105 19.56 14.71 6.01
N VAL A 106 19.76 13.40 5.82
CA VAL A 106 19.00 12.59 4.86
C VAL A 106 17.90 11.84 5.60
N SER A 107 16.67 11.95 5.13
CA SER A 107 15.51 11.30 5.74
C SER A 107 14.58 10.64 4.73
N PHE A 108 13.86 9.63 5.21
CA PHE A 108 12.97 8.76 4.47
C PHE A 108 11.61 8.75 5.16
N LEU A 109 10.53 8.90 4.39
CA LEU A 109 9.17 8.65 4.85
C LEU A 109 8.68 7.36 4.19
N LEU A 110 8.32 6.38 5.03
CA LEU A 110 7.82 5.07 4.64
C LEU A 110 6.37 4.97 5.10
N THR A 111 5.43 5.05 4.17
CA THR A 111 4.00 5.26 4.48
C THR A 111 3.17 3.99 4.62
N GLY A 112 3.74 2.81 4.36
CA GLY A 112 2.93 1.65 3.97
C GLY A 112 1.97 2.09 2.86
N ASP A 113 0.69 1.79 3.02
CA ASP A 113 -0.36 2.13 2.06
C ASP A 113 -1.37 3.16 2.57
N ALA A 114 -0.91 4.02 3.48
CA ALA A 114 -1.67 5.15 4.00
C ALA A 114 -2.39 5.95 2.90
N GLY A 115 -3.73 5.97 2.96
CA GLY A 115 -4.58 6.79 2.09
C GLY A 115 -4.63 8.26 2.52
N VAL A 116 -5.22 9.11 1.67
CA VAL A 116 -5.26 10.60 1.84
C VAL A 116 -5.75 11.05 3.23
N ALA A 117 -6.71 10.34 3.84
CA ALA A 117 -7.21 10.67 5.17
C ALA A 117 -6.14 10.50 6.26
N LEU A 118 -5.38 9.41 6.19
CA LEU A 118 -4.26 9.13 7.09
C LEU A 118 -3.07 10.07 6.82
N GLU A 119 -2.73 10.33 5.55
CA GLU A 119 -1.72 11.32 5.15
C GLU A 119 -1.95 12.70 5.80
N LYS A 120 -3.20 13.19 5.73
CA LYS A 120 -3.61 14.44 6.37
C LYS A 120 -3.53 14.36 7.90
N ASN A 121 -3.80 13.19 8.49
CA ASN A 121 -3.72 13.00 9.93
C ASN A 121 -2.28 13.04 10.45
N ILE A 122 -1.33 12.39 9.75
CA ILE A 122 0.10 12.42 10.14
C ILE A 122 0.71 13.81 9.89
N ALA A 123 0.40 14.46 8.77
CA ALA A 123 0.94 15.78 8.42
C ALA A 123 0.43 16.92 9.33
N SER A 124 -0.71 16.75 10.01
CA SER A 124 -1.19 17.71 11.01
C SER A 124 -0.59 17.52 12.41
N LYS A 125 0.09 16.40 12.67
CA LYS A 125 0.68 16.04 13.97
C LYS A 125 2.20 16.04 14.00
N TYR A 126 2.84 15.74 12.86
CA TYR A 126 4.27 15.49 12.76
C TYR A 126 4.89 16.26 11.59
N ASP A 127 6.17 16.59 11.69
CA ASP A 127 6.95 17.02 10.53
C ASP A 127 7.11 15.83 9.56
N VAL A 128 6.41 15.87 8.43
CA VAL A 128 6.50 14.84 7.38
C VAL A 128 7.60 15.13 6.34
N LYS A 129 8.28 16.29 6.41
CA LYS A 129 9.28 16.68 5.41
C LYS A 129 10.43 15.68 5.35
N SER A 130 10.68 15.08 4.18
CA SER A 130 11.69 14.03 4.02
C SER A 130 12.45 14.14 2.70
N THR A 131 13.72 13.72 2.68
CA THR A 131 14.53 13.69 1.44
C THR A 131 13.96 12.70 0.44
N TYR A 132 13.53 11.53 0.92
CA TYR A 132 12.92 10.48 0.14
C TYR A 132 11.53 10.11 0.65
N LEU A 133 10.63 9.80 -0.28
CA LEU A 133 9.30 9.25 0.00
C LEU A 133 9.20 7.86 -0.66
N LYS A 134 8.83 6.83 0.10
CA LYS A 134 8.17 5.64 -0.47
C LYS A 134 6.71 6.03 -0.63
N ALA A 135 6.20 6.09 -1.86
CA ALA A 135 4.81 6.47 -2.10
C ALA A 135 3.86 5.45 -1.46
N GLY A 136 2.73 5.95 -0.95
CA GLY A 136 1.67 5.11 -0.41
C GLY A 136 1.03 4.25 -1.50
N HIS A 137 0.61 3.03 -1.15
CA HIS A 137 -0.28 2.20 -1.97
C HIS A 137 0.25 2.06 -3.39
N HIS A 138 1.56 1.80 -3.49
CA HIS A 138 2.34 1.68 -4.73
C HIS A 138 2.32 2.89 -5.70
N GLY A 139 1.70 4.01 -5.33
CA GLY A 139 1.36 5.12 -6.23
C GLY A 139 -0.11 5.13 -6.68
N SER A 140 -1.04 4.57 -5.91
CA SER A 140 -2.48 4.66 -6.13
C SER A 140 -2.98 6.11 -5.95
N ASN A 141 -3.98 6.51 -6.73
CA ASN A 141 -4.58 7.85 -6.63
C ASN A 141 -5.41 8.06 -5.34
N THR A 142 -5.70 7.00 -4.59
CA THR A 142 -6.26 6.99 -3.22
C THR A 142 -5.24 7.38 -2.14
N SER A 143 -3.97 7.54 -2.52
CA SER A 143 -2.87 8.00 -1.69
C SER A 143 -2.14 9.18 -2.35
N SER A 144 -1.03 9.60 -1.76
CA SER A 144 -0.06 10.53 -2.34
C SER A 144 -0.74 11.82 -2.79
N SER A 145 -1.55 12.40 -1.90
CA SER A 145 -2.31 13.62 -2.15
C SER A 145 -1.41 14.82 -2.49
N ALA A 146 -1.96 15.81 -3.19
CA ALA A 146 -1.20 16.99 -3.59
C ALA A 146 -0.71 17.77 -2.36
N GLU A 147 -1.56 17.90 -1.34
CA GLU A 147 -1.25 18.52 -0.05
C GLU A 147 -0.14 17.77 0.68
N PHE A 148 -0.21 16.43 0.73
CA PHE A 148 0.80 15.62 1.40
C PHE A 148 2.15 15.65 0.67
N ILE A 149 2.18 15.48 -0.65
CA ILE A 149 3.41 15.60 -1.44
C ILE A 149 4.04 16.99 -1.26
N ASN A 150 3.24 18.06 -1.23
CA ASN A 150 3.71 19.42 -0.95
C ASN A 150 4.20 19.64 0.49
N ALA A 151 3.73 18.86 1.47
CA ALA A 151 4.24 18.89 2.84
C ALA A 151 5.55 18.08 2.98
N VAL A 152 5.63 16.89 2.36
CA VAL A 152 6.81 16.01 2.39
C VAL A 152 7.99 16.64 1.63
N ARG A 153 7.73 17.28 0.48
CA ARG A 153 8.73 17.89 -0.42
C ARG A 153 9.92 16.96 -0.75
N PRO A 154 9.68 15.74 -1.24
CA PRO A 154 10.74 14.79 -1.53
C PRO A 154 11.66 15.28 -2.67
N VAL A 155 12.95 15.01 -2.53
CA VAL A 155 13.94 15.11 -3.62
C VAL A 155 13.84 13.89 -4.54
N GLY A 156 13.48 12.73 -3.97
CA GLY A 156 13.17 11.52 -4.73
C GLY A 156 12.00 10.72 -4.16
N THR A 157 11.20 10.12 -5.03
CA THR A 157 10.07 9.26 -4.64
C THR A 157 10.20 7.88 -5.25
N VAL A 158 10.11 6.84 -4.42
CA VAL A 158 10.09 5.43 -4.84
C VAL A 158 8.65 4.95 -4.96
N LEU A 159 8.29 4.54 -6.17
CA LEU A 159 7.07 3.84 -6.51
C LEU A 159 7.41 2.34 -6.58
N SER A 160 6.71 1.55 -5.77
CA SER A 160 7.07 0.15 -5.51
C SER A 160 5.94 -0.77 -5.93
N TYR A 161 6.03 -1.29 -7.14
CA TYR A 161 5.00 -2.11 -7.80
C TYR A 161 5.65 -3.15 -8.72
N GLY A 162 4.88 -4.19 -9.06
CA GLY A 162 5.28 -5.20 -10.05
C GLY A 162 5.18 -4.68 -11.49
N LYS A 163 6.08 -5.14 -12.36
CA LYS A 163 6.09 -4.76 -13.78
C LYS A 163 4.76 -5.01 -14.49
N ASP A 164 4.15 -6.15 -14.18
CA ASP A 164 2.91 -6.62 -14.80
C ASP A 164 1.71 -6.46 -13.85
N ASN A 165 1.70 -5.41 -13.02
CA ASN A 165 0.60 -5.17 -12.08
C ASN A 165 -0.73 -4.85 -12.80
N SER A 166 -1.79 -5.54 -12.40
CA SER A 166 -3.14 -5.39 -12.95
C SER A 166 -3.90 -4.18 -12.38
N TYR A 167 -3.45 -3.62 -11.26
CA TYR A 167 -4.08 -2.49 -10.55
C TYR A 167 -3.90 -1.13 -11.25
N GLY A 168 -3.14 -1.07 -12.35
CA GLY A 168 -2.87 0.17 -13.08
C GLY A 168 -1.99 1.16 -12.31
N HIS A 169 -1.23 0.68 -11.33
CA HIS A 169 -0.33 1.50 -10.53
C HIS A 169 1.02 1.67 -11.24
N PRO A 170 1.69 2.83 -11.09
CA PRO A 170 1.23 4.05 -10.43
C PRO A 170 0.26 4.85 -11.31
N HIS A 171 -0.66 5.57 -10.68
CA HIS A 171 -1.63 6.41 -11.38
C HIS A 171 -0.99 7.72 -11.91
N ASP A 172 -1.41 8.16 -13.10
CA ASP A 172 -0.89 9.36 -13.78
C ASP A 172 -1.06 10.65 -12.93
N GLU A 173 -2.09 10.73 -12.07
CA GLU A 173 -2.26 11.85 -11.15
C GLU A 173 -1.15 11.91 -10.09
N VAL A 174 -0.69 10.76 -9.59
CA VAL A 174 0.41 10.69 -8.62
C VAL A 174 1.73 11.08 -9.29
N ILE A 175 1.99 10.56 -10.49
CA ILE A 175 3.13 10.97 -11.32
C ILE A 175 3.13 12.49 -11.55
N SER A 176 1.95 13.05 -11.87
CA SER A 176 1.79 14.49 -12.11
C SER A 176 2.09 15.33 -10.85
N ARG A 177 1.57 14.93 -9.68
CA ARG A 177 1.85 15.62 -8.39
C ARG A 177 3.35 15.57 -8.04
N LEU A 178 4.01 14.44 -8.27
CA LEU A 178 5.45 14.28 -8.02
C LEU A 178 6.32 15.14 -8.96
N ASN A 179 5.95 15.21 -10.24
CA ASN A 179 6.60 16.09 -11.21
C ASN A 179 6.41 17.58 -10.88
N GLN A 180 5.24 17.98 -10.38
CA GLN A 180 4.97 19.37 -9.97
C GLN A 180 5.90 19.84 -8.85
N VAL A 181 6.22 18.98 -7.87
CA VAL A 181 7.20 19.29 -6.81
C VAL A 181 8.65 19.02 -7.21
N LYS A 182 8.89 18.59 -8.46
CA LYS A 182 10.22 18.23 -9.01
C LYS A 182 10.90 17.08 -8.26
N SER A 183 10.13 16.13 -7.72
CA SER A 183 10.69 14.91 -7.13
C SER A 183 11.22 14.00 -8.24
N SER A 184 12.42 13.45 -8.04
CA SER A 184 12.96 12.41 -8.92
C SER A 184 12.19 11.11 -8.70
N ILE A 185 11.45 10.66 -9.70
CA ILE A 185 10.64 9.44 -9.60
C ILE A 185 11.54 8.21 -9.84
N TYR A 186 11.38 7.16 -9.03
CA TYR A 186 12.06 5.88 -9.19
C TYR A 186 11.03 4.74 -9.15
N SER A 187 11.17 3.75 -10.02
CA SER A 187 10.21 2.64 -10.16
C SER A 187 10.89 1.28 -10.01
N THR A 188 10.40 0.44 -9.09
CA THR A 188 10.88 -0.94 -8.92
C THR A 188 10.57 -1.82 -10.13
N ALA A 189 9.45 -1.57 -10.82
CA ALA A 189 9.08 -2.26 -12.06
C ALA A 189 10.09 -2.03 -13.21
N VAL A 190 10.82 -0.91 -13.17
CA VAL A 190 11.83 -0.54 -14.18
C VAL A 190 13.25 -0.88 -13.74
N ALA A 191 13.59 -0.64 -12.47
CA ALA A 191 14.96 -0.73 -11.97
C ALA A 191 15.23 -1.94 -11.04
N GLY A 192 14.20 -2.68 -10.62
CA GLY A 192 14.32 -3.68 -9.56
C GLY A 192 14.65 -3.04 -8.21
N ASP A 193 15.69 -3.54 -7.54
CA ASP A 193 16.19 -3.02 -6.27
C ASP A 193 16.67 -1.57 -6.41
N ILE A 194 15.93 -0.63 -5.80
CA ILE A 194 16.38 0.77 -5.65
C ILE A 194 17.11 0.88 -4.31
N THR A 195 18.41 1.15 -4.37
CA THR A 195 19.27 1.40 -3.20
C THR A 195 19.64 2.87 -3.15
N VAL A 196 19.27 3.54 -2.05
CA VAL A 196 19.79 4.86 -1.67
C VAL A 196 20.93 4.66 -0.67
N THR A 197 22.14 5.11 -1.02
CA THR A 197 23.31 5.10 -0.13
C THR A 197 23.53 6.51 0.42
N THR A 198 23.87 6.64 1.71
CA THR A 198 24.04 7.94 2.39
C THR A 198 25.08 7.87 3.51
N ASP A 199 25.85 8.94 3.69
CA ASP A 199 26.77 9.16 4.81
C ASP A 199 26.17 10.08 5.91
N GLY A 200 24.88 10.39 5.78
CA GLY A 200 24.16 11.34 6.64
C GLY A 200 24.28 12.81 6.20
N ASN A 201 25.02 13.13 5.14
CA ASN A 201 25.11 14.47 4.55
C ASN A 201 24.83 14.44 3.03
N SER A 202 25.49 13.52 2.33
CA SER A 202 25.37 13.25 0.90
C SER A 202 24.57 11.97 0.67
N HIS A 203 24.05 11.78 -0.55
CA HIS A 203 23.38 10.55 -0.93
C HIS A 203 23.52 10.26 -2.43
N THR A 204 23.43 8.98 -2.80
CA THR A 204 23.41 8.50 -4.18
C THR A 204 22.33 7.43 -4.35
N VAL A 205 21.82 7.29 -5.57
CA VAL A 205 20.87 6.21 -5.94
C VAL A 205 21.54 5.32 -6.99
N ASN A 206 21.38 4.01 -6.88
CA ASN A 206 21.98 3.03 -7.80
C ASN A 206 21.39 3.02 -9.21
N THR A 207 20.35 3.81 -9.48
CA THR A 207 19.66 3.91 -10.76
C THR A 207 19.32 5.36 -11.09
N LYS A 208 19.05 5.64 -12.36
CA LYS A 208 18.61 6.96 -12.82
C LYS A 208 17.12 7.16 -12.50
N PRO A 209 16.64 8.41 -12.33
CA PRO A 209 15.22 8.70 -12.25
C PRO A 209 14.47 8.12 -13.47
N TRP A 210 13.34 7.49 -13.23
CA TRP A 210 12.44 7.00 -14.26
C TRP A 210 11.73 8.19 -14.91
N VAL A 211 12.03 8.43 -16.19
CA VAL A 211 11.32 9.41 -17.00
C VAL A 211 10.03 8.79 -17.50
N VAL A 212 8.92 9.14 -16.85
CA VAL A 212 7.58 8.82 -17.36
C VAL A 212 7.31 9.75 -18.54
N ASN A 213 7.26 9.21 -19.75
CA ASN A 213 6.58 9.90 -20.83
C ASN A 213 5.08 9.84 -20.49
N PRO A 214 4.42 10.96 -20.15
CA PRO A 214 3.02 10.91 -19.78
C PRO A 214 2.24 10.34 -20.95
N LYS A 215 1.45 9.29 -20.69
CA LYS A 215 0.40 8.90 -21.62
C LYS A 215 -0.51 10.13 -21.78
N PRO A 216 -0.92 10.53 -23.00
CA PRO A 216 -1.85 11.64 -23.14
C PRO A 216 -3.06 11.34 -22.25
N ALA A 217 -3.38 12.28 -21.36
CA ALA A 217 -4.46 12.12 -20.40
C ALA A 217 -5.71 11.61 -21.14
N PRO A 218 -6.41 10.59 -20.63
CA PRO A 218 -7.65 10.16 -21.24
C PRO A 218 -8.54 11.39 -21.39
N THR A 219 -8.95 11.70 -22.62
CA THR A 219 -9.86 12.81 -22.90
C THR A 219 -11.02 12.71 -21.92
N PRO A 220 -11.36 13.78 -21.18
CA PRO A 220 -12.49 13.75 -20.25
C PRO A 220 -13.68 13.13 -20.97
N ASN A 221 -14.14 11.98 -20.46
CA ASN A 221 -15.28 11.28 -21.06
C ASN A 221 -16.40 12.33 -21.11
N PRO A 222 -16.97 12.65 -22.30
CA PRO A 222 -17.83 13.81 -22.44
C PRO A 222 -18.90 13.76 -21.38
N GLN A 223 -18.98 14.83 -20.57
CA GLN A 223 -19.92 14.93 -19.46
C GLN A 223 -21.28 14.46 -19.97
N PRO A 224 -21.91 13.44 -19.34
CA PRO A 224 -23.17 12.91 -19.82
C PRO A 224 -24.13 14.06 -20.04
N ALA A 225 -24.65 14.18 -21.27
CA ALA A 225 -25.56 15.26 -21.62
C ALA A 225 -26.67 15.34 -20.57
N PRO A 226 -27.06 16.55 -20.11
CA PRO A 226 -28.02 16.71 -19.03
C PRO A 226 -29.26 15.87 -19.35
N LYS A 227 -29.54 14.91 -18.46
CA LYS A 227 -30.51 13.84 -18.69
C LYS A 227 -31.85 14.48 -19.06
N PRO A 228 -32.47 14.14 -20.21
CA PRO A 228 -33.79 14.66 -20.55
C PRO A 228 -34.76 14.40 -19.41
N ASN A 229 -35.68 15.35 -19.20
CA ASN A 229 -36.72 15.22 -18.17
C ASN A 229 -37.49 13.90 -18.42
N PRO A 230 -37.75 13.07 -17.40
CA PRO A 230 -38.19 11.70 -17.61
C PRO A 230 -39.56 11.64 -18.29
N THR A 231 -39.59 11.06 -19.49
CA THR A 231 -40.84 10.63 -20.14
C THR A 231 -41.49 9.50 -19.33
N PRO A 232 -42.83 9.36 -19.34
CA PRO A 232 -43.51 8.28 -18.64
C PRO A 232 -43.02 6.91 -19.13
N PRO A 233 -42.87 5.90 -18.25
CA PRO A 233 -42.34 4.60 -18.63
C PRO A 233 -43.30 3.86 -19.60
N PRO A 234 -42.80 3.30 -20.72
CA PRO A 234 -43.57 2.38 -21.54
C PRO A 234 -43.78 1.05 -20.81
N ALA A 235 -44.83 0.31 -21.20
CA ALA A 235 -45.17 -0.99 -20.60
C ALA A 235 -44.04 -2.03 -20.80
N PRO A 236 -43.81 -2.93 -19.81
CA PRO A 236 -42.70 -3.88 -19.86
C PRO A 236 -42.88 -4.93 -20.96
N THR A 237 -41.83 -5.13 -21.74
CA THR A 237 -41.63 -6.28 -22.65
C THR A 237 -40.96 -7.42 -21.86
N PRO A 238 -41.23 -8.70 -22.16
CA PRO A 238 -40.73 -9.81 -21.36
C PRO A 238 -39.22 -10.05 -21.58
N PRO A 239 -38.49 -10.55 -20.55
CA PRO A 239 -37.09 -10.90 -20.67
C PRO A 239 -36.88 -12.21 -21.46
N PRO A 240 -35.68 -12.43 -22.04
CA PRO A 240 -35.31 -13.70 -22.67
C PRO A 240 -35.10 -14.81 -21.63
N THR A 241 -35.23 -16.06 -22.06
CA THR A 241 -35.20 -17.28 -21.21
C THR A 241 -33.94 -18.12 -21.43
N ASP A 242 -33.61 -18.96 -20.43
CA ASP A 242 -32.64 -20.07 -20.41
C ASP A 242 -31.13 -19.70 -20.49
N THR A 243 -30.19 -20.33 -19.77
CA THR A 243 -30.18 -21.26 -18.61
C THR A 243 -28.78 -21.15 -17.95
N THR A 244 -28.47 -21.56 -16.69
CA THR A 244 -29.21 -22.30 -15.64
C THR A 244 -28.69 -21.87 -14.25
N GLY A 245 -29.52 -21.91 -13.20
CA GLY A 245 -29.10 -21.76 -11.80
C GLY A 245 -29.89 -20.66 -11.06
N ASP A 246 -30.37 -20.95 -9.85
CA ASP A 246 -31.13 -20.00 -9.01
C ASP A 246 -30.26 -18.87 -8.41
N LEU A 247 -28.99 -18.74 -8.82
CA LEU A 247 -28.04 -17.75 -8.32
C LEU A 247 -27.57 -16.85 -9.46
N ASP A 248 -27.59 -15.53 -9.26
CA ASP A 248 -27.06 -14.54 -10.21
C ASP A 248 -26.05 -13.60 -9.55
N ILE A 249 -25.02 -13.18 -10.30
CA ILE A 249 -24.01 -12.22 -9.84
C ILE A 249 -24.50 -10.81 -10.15
N ILE A 250 -25.10 -10.17 -9.15
CA ILE A 250 -25.77 -8.88 -9.30
C ILE A 250 -24.84 -7.67 -9.09
N ALA A 251 -23.67 -7.87 -8.46
CA ALA A 251 -22.63 -6.85 -8.38
C ALA A 251 -21.24 -7.48 -8.19
N LYS A 252 -20.21 -6.78 -8.66
CA LYS A 252 -18.80 -7.12 -8.46
C LYS A 252 -18.05 -5.86 -8.04
N ASP A 253 -17.50 -5.87 -6.83
CA ASP A 253 -16.53 -4.88 -6.37
C ASP A 253 -15.12 -5.45 -6.58
N LEU A 254 -14.35 -4.80 -7.46
CA LEU A 254 -12.97 -5.18 -7.77
C LEU A 254 -11.95 -4.57 -6.80
N GLN A 255 -12.37 -3.65 -5.93
CA GLN A 255 -11.49 -2.97 -4.97
C GLN A 255 -11.59 -3.61 -3.58
N GLY A 256 -12.80 -4.02 -3.17
CA GLY A 256 -13.02 -4.78 -1.93
C GLY A 256 -12.98 -6.31 -2.10
N GLU A 257 -12.72 -6.82 -3.31
CA GLU A 257 -12.79 -8.24 -3.70
C GLU A 257 -14.15 -8.93 -3.40
N VAL A 258 -15.23 -8.15 -3.29
CA VAL A 258 -16.58 -8.66 -2.99
C VAL A 258 -17.37 -8.99 -4.26
N VAL A 259 -17.89 -10.21 -4.35
CA VAL A 259 -18.93 -10.59 -5.31
C VAL A 259 -20.27 -10.67 -4.60
N THR A 260 -21.26 -9.90 -5.05
CA THR A 260 -22.63 -10.00 -4.51
C THR A 260 -23.43 -10.98 -5.36
N ILE A 261 -23.74 -12.14 -4.76
CA ILE A 261 -24.57 -13.17 -5.35
C ILE A 261 -25.98 -13.03 -4.77
N LYS A 262 -27.01 -13.16 -5.61
CA LYS A 262 -28.41 -13.15 -5.19
C LYS A 262 -29.09 -14.45 -5.59
N ASN A 263 -29.75 -15.09 -4.61
CA ASN A 263 -30.71 -16.14 -4.88
C ASN A 263 -31.98 -15.54 -5.50
N MET A 264 -32.29 -15.96 -6.71
CA MET A 264 -33.46 -15.59 -7.51
C MET A 264 -34.54 -16.68 -7.52
N GLY A 265 -34.23 -17.85 -6.95
CA GLY A 265 -35.14 -18.97 -6.74
C GLY A 265 -36.08 -18.80 -5.54
N LYS A 266 -36.86 -19.85 -5.26
CA LYS A 266 -37.82 -19.91 -4.13
C LYS A 266 -37.38 -20.81 -2.98
N ASN A 267 -36.27 -21.52 -3.14
CA ASN A 267 -35.72 -22.45 -2.15
C ASN A 267 -34.33 -21.98 -1.74
N ASP A 268 -33.89 -22.35 -0.55
CA ASP A 268 -32.52 -22.10 -0.11
C ASP A 268 -31.52 -22.92 -0.95
N VAL A 269 -30.39 -22.31 -1.29
CA VAL A 269 -29.31 -22.95 -2.07
C VAL A 269 -28.14 -23.20 -1.13
N ALA A 270 -27.72 -24.46 -1.01
CA ALA A 270 -26.55 -24.83 -0.23
C ALA A 270 -25.27 -24.37 -0.95
N MET A 271 -24.45 -23.59 -0.25
CA MET A 271 -23.18 -23.03 -0.76
C MET A 271 -21.94 -23.84 -0.29
N GLU A 272 -22.16 -25.04 0.24
CA GLU A 272 -21.10 -25.90 0.76
C GLU A 272 -20.14 -26.31 -0.37
N GLY A 273 -18.86 -25.99 -0.22
CA GLY A 273 -17.81 -26.31 -1.20
C GLY A 273 -17.57 -25.25 -2.27
N TRP A 274 -18.27 -24.11 -2.27
CA TRP A 274 -17.87 -22.94 -3.07
C TRP A 274 -16.48 -22.46 -2.66
N ARG A 275 -15.61 -22.23 -3.65
CA ARG A 275 -14.24 -21.72 -3.56
C ARG A 275 -13.91 -20.92 -4.81
#